data_AF-A0A167D4D2-F1
#
_entry.id   AF-A0A167D4D2-F1
#
_cell.length_a   1.000
_cell.length_b   1.000
_cell.length_c   1.000
_cell.angle_alpha   90.00
_cell.angle_beta   90.00
_cell.angle_gamma   90.00
#
_symmetry.space_group_name_H-M   'P 1'
#
loop_
_entity.id
_entity.type
_entity.pdbx_description
1 polymer ?
#
loop_
_entity_poly.entity_id
_entity_poly.type
_entity_poly.pdbx_seq_one_letter_code
_entity_poly.pdbx_strand_id
1 'polypeptide(L)'
;MRFITVIVPTVLSLAASCHAWTQAADGTWIANNNYYWIRGVHAHEACTRRNTEDIIEAGPCAYWYNSNGGIYRGTYYILTK
;
A
#
# COMPACT_ATOMS: atom_id res chain seq x y z
N MET A 1 -10.99 -10.96 -45.51
CA MET A 1 -9.78 -10.62 -44.73
C MET A 1 -9.98 -11.19 -43.34
N ARG A 2 -9.12 -12.11 -42.88
CA ARG A 2 -9.29 -12.80 -41.59
C ARG A 2 -8.34 -12.16 -40.58
N PHE A 3 -8.88 -11.44 -39.60
CA PHE A 3 -8.11 -10.79 -38.55
C PHE A 3 -7.87 -11.80 -37.44
N ILE A 4 -6.62 -12.18 -37.22
CA ILE A 4 -6.21 -13.00 -36.08
C ILE A 4 -5.97 -12.03 -34.93
N THR A 5 -6.96 -11.88 -34.06
CA THR A 5 -6.85 -11.08 -32.84
C THR A 5 -6.00 -11.85 -31.84
N VAL A 6 -4.71 -11.51 -31.73
CA VAL A 6 -3.84 -12.02 -30.68
C VAL A 6 -4.25 -11.33 -29.38
N ILE A 7 -4.97 -12.04 -28.53
CA ILE A 7 -5.23 -11.59 -27.15
C ILE A 7 -3.92 -11.78 -26.40
N VAL A 8 -3.16 -10.70 -26.23
CA VAL A 8 -2.00 -10.69 -25.34
C VAL A 8 -2.54 -10.70 -23.91
N PRO A 9 -2.33 -11.76 -23.12
CA PRO A 9 -2.62 -11.68 -21.69
C PRO A 9 -1.61 -10.70 -21.10
N THR A 10 -2.05 -9.50 -20.75
CA THR A 10 -1.31 -8.65 -19.83
C THR A 10 -1.11 -9.44 -18.55
N VAL A 11 0.11 -9.92 -18.34
CA VAL A 11 0.54 -10.53 -17.09
C VAL A 11 0.36 -9.46 -16.03
N LEU A 12 -0.72 -9.54 -15.23
CA LEU A 12 -0.79 -8.86 -13.96
C LEU A 12 0.25 -9.56 -13.09
N SER A 13 1.47 -9.01 -13.10
CA SER A 13 2.51 -9.35 -12.15
C SER A 13 1.95 -9.08 -10.77
N LEU A 14 1.46 -10.12 -10.10
CA LEU A 14 1.10 -10.10 -8.70
C LEU A 14 2.40 -9.87 -7.93
N ALA A 15 2.72 -8.60 -7.68
CA ALA A 15 3.79 -8.22 -6.79
C ALA A 15 3.41 -8.69 -5.39
N ALA A 16 3.79 -9.92 -5.05
CA ALA A 16 3.52 -10.56 -3.77
C ALA A 16 4.19 -9.86 -2.57
N SER A 17 4.93 -8.77 -2.82
CA SER A 17 5.63 -7.97 -1.82
C SER A 17 5.47 -6.45 -2.00
N CYS A 18 4.63 -5.96 -2.91
CA CYS A 18 4.32 -4.53 -2.97
C CYS A 18 3.12 -4.21 -2.09
N HIS A 19 3.36 -3.44 -1.04
CA HIS A 19 2.32 -2.79 -0.24
C HIS A 19 1.39 -1.99 -1.16
N ALA A 20 0.11 -2.32 -1.19
CA ALA A 20 -0.84 -1.75 -2.15
C ALA A 20 -1.39 -0.43 -1.61
N TRP A 21 -0.83 0.68 -2.07
CA TRP A 21 -1.31 2.02 -1.77
C TRP A 21 -2.33 2.49 -2.82
N THR A 22 -3.45 3.05 -2.37
CA THR A 22 -4.49 3.66 -3.22
C THR A 22 -4.48 5.17 -3.06
N GLN A 23 -4.52 5.93 -4.15
CA GLN A 23 -4.66 7.39 -4.07
C GLN A 23 -6.15 7.76 -4.08
N ALA A 24 -6.58 8.53 -3.08
CA ALA A 24 -7.91 9.15 -3.08
C ALA A 24 -8.00 10.31 -4.07
N ALA A 25 -9.24 10.70 -4.40
CA ALA A 25 -9.51 11.81 -5.31
C ALA A 25 -8.95 13.16 -4.84
N ASP A 26 -8.70 13.32 -3.54
CA ASP A 26 -8.05 14.49 -2.94
C ASP A 26 -6.52 14.45 -2.99
N GLY A 27 -5.93 13.42 -3.61
CA GLY A 27 -4.49 13.24 -3.74
C GLY A 27 -3.82 12.51 -2.57
N THR A 28 -4.57 12.21 -1.50
CA THR A 28 -4.06 11.48 -0.33
C THR A 28 -3.74 10.04 -0.67
N TRP A 29 -2.58 9.54 -0.25
CA TRP A 29 -2.21 8.14 -0.38
C TRP A 29 -2.69 7.34 0.82
N ILE A 30 -3.50 6.31 0.57
CA ILE A 30 -4.16 5.47 1.56
C ILE A 30 -3.59 4.05 1.46
N ALA A 31 -2.97 3.58 2.52
CA ALA A 31 -2.49 2.20 2.66
C ALA A 31 -3.63 1.26 3.10
N ASN A 32 -3.42 -0.06 3.06
CA ASN A 32 -4.32 -0.98 3.75
C ASN A 32 -4.06 -1.00 5.26
N ASN A 33 -5.04 -1.50 6.01
CA ASN A 33 -4.92 -1.74 7.45
C ASN A 33 -4.12 -3.00 7.77
N ASN A 34 -2.91 -3.09 7.27
CA ASN A 34 -2.13 -4.31 7.41
C ASN A 34 -0.81 -4.04 8.10
N TYR A 35 -0.33 -5.06 8.82
CA TYR A 35 0.95 -5.04 9.48
C TYR A 35 1.86 -6.08 8.83
N TYR A 36 3.10 -5.69 8.59
CA TYR A 36 4.09 -6.53 7.93
C TYR A 36 5.35 -6.61 8.78
N TRP A 37 6.01 -7.77 8.72
CA TRP A 37 7.35 -7.95 9.28
C TRP A 37 8.37 -7.55 8.22
N ILE A 38 8.93 -6.36 8.38
CA ILE A 38 9.91 -5.79 7.48
C ILE A 38 11.24 -5.71 8.22
N ARG A 39 12.24 -6.48 7.77
CA ARG A 39 13.59 -6.47 8.36
C ARG A 39 13.60 -6.68 9.89
N GLY A 40 12.67 -7.48 10.41
CA GLY A 40 12.52 -7.76 11.84
C GLY A 40 11.71 -6.73 12.63
N VAL A 41 11.20 -5.68 11.99
CA VAL A 41 10.29 -4.70 12.58
C VAL A 41 8.85 -5.00 12.16
N HIS A 42 7.94 -5.03 13.12
CA HIS A 42 6.50 -5.16 12.85
C HIS A 42 5.93 -3.77 12.54
N ALA A 43 5.94 -3.40 11.26
CA ALA A 43 5.55 -2.08 10.79
C ALA A 43 4.13 -2.11 10.20
N HIS A 44 3.33 -1.09 10.49
CA HIS A 44 2.07 -0.89 9.80
C HIS A 44 2.34 -0.43 8.36
N GLU A 45 1.52 -0.85 7.40
CA GLU A 45 1.72 -0.56 5.97
C GLU A 45 1.79 0.94 5.70
N ALA A 46 0.99 1.74 6.42
CA ALA A 46 1.02 3.20 6.34
C ALA A 46 2.33 3.84 6.84
N CYS A 47 3.23 3.05 7.44
CA CYS A 47 4.57 3.45 7.90
C CYS A 47 5.66 3.01 6.93
N THR A 48 5.29 2.60 5.72
CA THR A 48 6.24 2.32 4.65
C THR A 48 6.20 3.44 3.62
N ARG A 49 7.25 3.62 2.84
CA ARG A 49 7.13 4.41 1.61
C ARG A 49 6.30 3.62 0.61
N ARG A 50 5.47 4.36 -0.15
CA ARG A 50 4.54 3.81 -1.15
C ARG A 50 5.19 2.73 -2.03
N ASN A 51 4.58 1.55 -2.06
CA ASN A 51 5.01 0.40 -2.86
C ASN A 51 6.46 -0.06 -2.57
N THR A 52 7.00 0.22 -1.39
CA THR A 52 8.36 -0.21 -0.98
C THR A 52 8.33 -0.76 0.43
N GLU A 53 9.35 -1.54 0.79
CA GLU A 53 9.58 -2.00 2.16
C GLU A 53 10.42 -0.99 2.99
N ASP A 54 10.55 0.25 2.52
CA ASP A 54 11.25 1.29 3.27
C ASP A 54 10.37 1.79 4.41
N ILE A 55 10.76 1.45 5.62
CA ILE A 55 10.11 1.90 6.84
C ILE A 55 10.40 3.40 7.07
N ILE A 56 9.35 4.21 7.29
CA ILE A 56 9.44 5.59 7.75
C ILE A 56 9.25 5.67 9.26
N GLU A 57 10.14 6.36 9.97
CA GLU A 57 10.11 6.46 11.44
C GLU A 57 8.95 7.34 11.94
N ALA A 58 8.59 8.38 11.18
CA ALA A 58 7.45 9.23 11.46
C ALA A 58 6.94 9.93 10.19
N GLY A 59 5.63 10.19 10.12
CA GLY A 59 5.05 10.95 9.01
C GLY A 59 3.53 10.90 8.94
N PRO A 60 2.93 11.72 8.06
CA PRO A 60 1.50 11.67 7.78
C PRO A 60 1.14 10.30 7.20
N CYS A 61 0.12 9.68 7.76
CA CYS A 61 -0.34 8.36 7.37
C CYS A 61 -1.85 8.38 7.11
N ALA A 62 -2.29 7.63 6.11
CA ALA A 62 -3.69 7.33 5.91
C ALA A 62 -3.86 5.86 5.53
N TYR A 63 -4.89 5.23 6.09
CA TYR A 63 -5.21 3.84 5.79
C TYR A 63 -6.71 3.56 5.92
N TRP A 64 -7.18 2.53 5.23
CA TRP A 64 -8.56 2.05 5.38
C TRP A 64 -8.74 1.45 6.78
N TYR A 65 -9.56 1.98 7.68
CA TYR A 65 -9.72 1.36 9.01
C TYR A 65 -10.81 0.28 9.04
N ASN A 66 -11.68 0.22 8.02
CA ASN A 66 -12.72 -0.79 7.88
C ASN A 66 -13.06 -1.08 6.41
N SER A 67 -13.77 -2.18 6.18
CA SER A 67 -14.25 -2.58 4.84
C SER A 67 -15.41 -1.73 4.31
N ASN A 68 -15.89 -0.75 5.08
CA ASN A 68 -17.00 0.15 4.73
C ASN A 68 -16.50 1.48 4.14
N GLY A 69 -15.22 1.54 3.73
CA GLY A 69 -14.60 2.75 3.15
C GLY A 69 -14.20 3.80 4.17
N GLY A 70 -14.14 3.44 5.45
CA GLY A 70 -13.63 4.33 6.49
C GLY A 70 -12.12 4.53 6.34
N ILE A 71 -11.67 5.79 6.31
CA ILE A 71 -10.25 6.14 6.19
C ILE A 71 -9.81 6.80 7.50
N TYR A 72 -8.78 6.25 8.13
CA TYR A 72 -8.08 6.94 9.20
C TYR A 72 -7.02 7.85 8.59
N ARG A 73 -6.85 9.05 9.16
CA ARG A 73 -5.82 10.02 8.79
C ARG A 73 -5.15 10.51 10.07
N GLY A 74 -3.83 10.44 10.14
CA GLY A 74 -3.08 10.88 11.31
C GLY A 74 -1.59 10.98 11.05
N THR A 75 -0.82 11.00 12.13
CA THR A 75 0.64 10.91 12.07
C THR A 75 1.04 9.63 12.77
N TYR A 76 1.81 8.78 12.09
CA TYR A 76 2.36 7.58 12.71
C TYR A 76 3.74 7.86 13.29
N TYR A 77 4.08 7.13 14.35
CA TYR A 77 5.42 7.08 14.92
C TYR A 77 5.78 5.62 15.18
N ILE A 78 6.86 5.15 14.58
CA ILE A 78 7.40 3.83 14.93
C ILE A 78 8.10 3.98 16.26
N LEU A 79 7.61 3.25 17.27
CA LEU A 79 8.27 3.12 18.55
C LEU A 79 9.48 2.21 18.36
N THR A 80 10.59 2.77 17.87
CA THR A 80 11.90 2.12 17.99
C THR A 80 12.25 2.05 19.49
N LYS A 81 12.46 0.83 19.97
CA LYS A 81 12.93 0.56 21.34
C LYS A 81 14.42 0.89 21.49
#